data_AF-A0A5M8P5R7-F1
#
_entry.id   AF-A0A5M8P5R7-F1
#
_cell.length_a   1.000
_cell.length_b   1.000
_cell.length_c   1.000
_cell.angle_alpha   90.00
_cell.angle_beta   90.00
_cell.angle_gamma   90.00
#
_symmetry.space_group_name_H-M   'P 1'
#
loop_
_entity.id
_entity.type
_entity.pdbx_description
1 polymer ?
#
loop_
_entity_poly.entity_id
_entity_poly.type
_entity_poly.pdbx_seq_one_letter_code
_entity_poly.pdbx_strand_id
1 'polypeptide(L)' 'MMGTDKVAPGEEVYCRHCGEPIPPARLKAMPQIVLCVDCQAEQEKRA' A
#
# COMPACT_ATOMS: atom_id res chain seq x y z
N MET A 1 0.68 -26.82 16.11
CA MET A 1 -0.23 -25.65 16.00
C MET A 1 0.51 -24.47 16.61
N MET A 2 0.83 -23.34 15.98
CA MET A 2 0.57 -22.72 14.67
C MET A 2 1.82 -21.86 14.35
N GLY A 3 2.28 -21.75 13.10
CA GLY A 3 1.88 -20.68 12.17
C GLY A 3 3.14 -19.92 11.72
N THR A 4 3.60 -20.20 10.51
CA THR A 4 4.82 -19.63 9.91
C THR A 4 4.46 -18.40 9.09
N ASP A 5 4.44 -17.24 9.72
CA ASP A 5 4.15 -15.99 9.02
C ASP A 5 5.20 -14.95 9.40
N LYS A 6 6.45 -15.22 9.01
CA LYS A 6 7.50 -14.19 8.96
C LYS A 6 7.20 -13.31 7.75
N VAL A 7 6.26 -12.37 7.90
CA VAL A 7 6.15 -11.24 6.98
C VAL A 7 7.44 -10.44 7.11
N ALA A 8 8.24 -10.46 6.05
CA ALA A 8 9.44 -9.64 5.96
C ALA A 8 9.01 -8.16 5.96
N PRO A 9 9.60 -7.29 6.80
CA PRO A 9 9.32 -5.86 6.76
C PRO A 9 10.01 -5.27 5.53
N GLY A 10 9.36 -5.36 4.38
CA GLY A 10 9.72 -4.58 3.20
C GLY A 10 8.98 -3.26 3.27
N GLU A 11 9.70 -2.16 3.49
CA GLU A 11 9.22 -0.76 3.57
C GLU A 11 7.69 -0.63 3.56
N GLU A 12 7.08 -0.93 4.69
CA GLU A 12 5.63 -0.94 4.87
C GLU A 12 5.17 0.52 5.00
N VAL A 13 4.92 1.16 3.85
CA VAL A 13 4.26 2.47 3.82
C VAL A 13 2.77 2.23 3.97
N TYR A 14 2.10 3.00 4.83
CA TYR A 14 0.67 2.86 5.09
C TYR A 14 -0.12 3.97 4.40
N CYS A 15 -1.33 3.63 3.95
CA CYS A 15 -2.25 4.58 3.34
C CYS A 15 -2.74 5.60 4.37
N ARG A 16 -2.62 6.90 4.06
CA ARG A 16 -3.12 7.97 4.92
C ARG A 16 -4.66 7.99 5.05
N HIS A 17 -5.38 7.38 4.11
CA HIS A 17 -6.84 7.41 4.08
C HIS A 17 -7.48 6.22 4.82
N CYS A 18 -7.04 4.99 4.55
CA CYS A 18 -7.59 3.78 5.16
C CYS A 18 -6.68 3.11 6.20
N GLY A 19 -5.39 3.45 6.25
CA GLY A 19 -4.42 2.82 7.15
C GLY A 19 -3.92 1.45 6.69
N GLU A 20 -4.23 1.01 5.47
CA GLU A 20 -3.75 -0.27 4.92
C GLU A 20 -2.32 -0.18 4.37
N PRO A 21 -1.58 -1.30 4.36
CA PRO A 21 -0.25 -1.34 3.77
C PRO A 21 -0.29 -1.08 2.26
N ILE A 22 0.59 -0.20 1.79
CA ILE A 22 0.75 0.16 0.39
C ILE A 22 1.71 -0.85 -0.25
N PRO A 23 1.33 -1.48 -1.37
CA PRO A 23 2.18 -2.46 -2.03
C PRO A 23 3.48 -1.81 -2.54
N PRO A 24 4.66 -2.43 -2.32
CA PRO A 24 5.95 -1.85 -2.68
C PRO A 24 6.15 -1.72 -4.19
N ALA A 25 5.41 -2.51 -5.00
CA ALA A 25 5.38 -2.34 -6.45
C ALA A 25 4.89 -0.94 -6.85
N ARG A 26 3.98 -0.36 -6.06
CA ARG A 26 3.42 0.98 -6.30
C ARG A 26 4.37 2.08 -5.84
N LEU A 27 5.04 1.87 -4.71
CA LEU A 27 6.11 2.77 -4.23
C LEU A 27 7.30 2.81 -5.20
N LYS A 28 7.63 1.68 -5.84
CA LYS A 28 8.67 1.62 -6.89
C LYS A 28 8.27 2.40 -8.14
N ALA A 29 6.99 2.37 -8.52
CA ALA A 29 6.50 3.12 -9.67
C ALA A 29 6.34 4.63 -9.36
N MET A 30 5.88 4.96 -8.15
CA MET A 30 5.62 6.32 -7.69
C MET A 30 5.92 6.46 -6.18
N PRO A 31 7.13 6.85 -5.79
CA PRO A 31 7.52 6.93 -4.37
C PRO A 31 6.81 8.05 -3.60
N GLN A 32 6.20 9.02 -4.28
CA GLN A 32 5.43 10.09 -3.63
C GLN A 32 4.00 9.70 -3.23
N ILE A 33 3.53 8.47 -3.50
CA ILE A 33 2.14 8.10 -3.20
C ILE A 33 1.92 7.86 -1.70
N VAL A 34 0.87 8.47 -1.16
CA VAL A 34 0.48 8.37 0.25
C VAL A 34 -0.87 7.65 0.43
N LEU A 35 -1.44 7.14 -0.67
CA LEU A 35 -2.72 6.45 -0.73
C LEU A 35 -2.54 5.02 -1.26
N CYS A 36 -3.35 4.08 -0.78
CA CYS A 36 -3.35 2.71 -1.29
C CYS A 36 -3.87 2.65 -2.75
N VAL A 37 -3.67 1.50 -3.38
CA VAL A 37 -4.13 1.23 -4.75
C VAL A 37 -5.63 1.46 -4.90
N ASP A 38 -6.44 1.02 -3.94
CA ASP A 38 -7.89 1.23 -3.96
C ASP A 38 -8.26 2.71 -3.88
N CYS A 39 -7.80 3.44 -2.85
CA CYS A 39 -8.10 4.86 -2.71
C CYS A 39 -7.60 5.69 -3.89
N GLN A 40 -6.43 5.37 -4.44
CA GLN A 40 -5.90 6.07 -5.61
C GLN A 40 -6.67 5.70 -6.89
N ALA A 41 -7.07 4.44 -7.07
CA ALA A 41 -7.89 4.03 -8.22
C ALA A 41 -9.26 4.73 -8.21
N GLU A 42 -9.87 4.92 -7.05
CA GLU A 42 -11.13 5.66 -6.92
C GLU A 42 -10.96 7.15 -7.26
N GLN A 43 -9.83 7.76 -6.91
CA GLN A 43 -9.51 9.15 -7.30
C GLN A 43 -9.30 9.27 -8.81
N GLU A 44 -8.55 8.35 -9.41
CA GLU A 44 -8.29 8.34 -10.87
C GLU A 44 -9.56 8.12 -11.69
N LYS A 45 -10.48 7.27 -11.20
CA LYS A 45 -11.79 7.05 -11.84
C LYS A 45 -12.71 8.27 -11.82
N ARG A 46 -12.47 9.22 -10.92
CA ARG A 46 -13.32 10.40 -10.73
C ARG A 46 -12.82 11.64 -11.49
N ALA A 47 -11.64 11.54 -12.11
CA ALA A 47 -11.01 12.60 -12.89
C ALA A 47 -11.44 12.60 -14.36
#